data_AF-J9BCU3-F1
#
_entry.id   AF-J9BCU3-F1
#
_cell.length_a   1.000
_cell.length_b   1.000
_cell.length_c   1.000
_cell.angle_alpha   90.00
_cell.angle_beta   90.00
_cell.angle_gamma   90.00
#
_symmetry.space_group_name_H-M   'P 1'
#
loop_
_entity.id
_entity.type
_entity.pdbx_description
1 polymer ?
#
loop_
_entity_poly.entity_id
_entity_poly.type
_entity_poly.pdbx_seq_one_letter_code
_entity_poly.pdbx_strand_id
1 'polypeptide(L)'
;MEECDALCTQIAIMTNGEFRCLGSTQHIKSKYGSGYSLAIRLYTTNQIESAKELVTKMFPNARLMDEHILHLNYELMIEKGQKWSILFEKVGKLAELVDAADYSISQTTLDQIFLDFSRNARPDNIRSHF
;
A
#
# COMPACT_ATOMS: atom_id res chain seq x y z
N MET A 1 -5.56 -12.47 -5.38
CA MET A 1 -4.26 -13.17 -5.52
C MET A 1 -3.99 -14.17 -4.39
N GLU A 2 -4.95 -14.39 -3.48
CA GLU A 2 -4.75 -15.18 -2.24
C GLU A 2 -4.38 -16.65 -2.48
N GLU A 3 -5.02 -17.34 -3.43
CA GLU A 3 -4.69 -18.72 -3.76
C GLU A 3 -3.24 -18.88 -4.23
N CYS A 4 -2.74 -17.93 -5.03
CA CYS A 4 -1.35 -17.92 -5.48
C CYS A 4 -0.39 -17.65 -4.31
N ASP A 5 -0.74 -16.71 -3.42
CA ASP A 5 0.07 -16.43 -2.21
C ASP A 5 0.15 -17.67 -1.29
N ALA A 6 -0.91 -18.49 -1.23
CA ALA A 6 -0.97 -19.69 -0.40
C ALA A 6 -0.27 -20.91 -1.01
N LEU A 7 -0.34 -21.09 -2.33
CA LEU A 7 0.08 -22.32 -3.00
C LEU A 7 1.37 -22.19 -3.81
N CYS A 8 1.72 -20.99 -4.27
CA CYS A 8 2.84 -20.80 -5.19
C CYS A 8 4.11 -20.37 -4.44
N THR A 9 5.18 -21.14 -4.62
CA THR A 9 6.52 -20.76 -4.12
C THR A 9 7.20 -19.71 -5.00
N GLN A 10 6.81 -19.67 -6.27
CA GLN A 10 7.28 -18.74 -7.29
C GLN A 10 6.08 -18.23 -8.09
N ILE A 11 6.06 -16.94 -8.36
CA ILE A 11 5.02 -16.28 -9.13
C ILE A 11 5.68 -15.48 -10.24
N ALA A 12 5.09 -15.54 -11.42
CA ALA A 12 5.42 -14.68 -12.53
C ALA A 12 4.27 -13.70 -12.77
N ILE A 13 4.57 -12.41 -12.94
CA ILE A 13 3.59 -11.41 -13.35
C ILE A 13 3.87 -11.04 -14.80
N MET A 14 2.84 -11.14 -15.63
CA MET A 14 2.88 -10.81 -17.05
C MET A 14 1.95 -9.63 -17.32
N THR A 15 2.32 -8.76 -18.25
CA THR A 15 1.44 -7.69 -18.72
C THR A 15 1.71 -7.40 -20.20
N ASN A 16 0.65 -7.24 -20.99
CA ASN A 16 0.74 -7.08 -22.45
C ASN A 16 1.55 -8.18 -23.15
N GLY A 17 1.43 -9.44 -22.70
CA GLY A 17 2.13 -10.59 -23.29
C GLY A 17 3.60 -10.72 -22.90
N GLU A 18 4.15 -9.80 -22.10
CA GLU A 18 5.54 -9.83 -21.67
C GLU A 18 5.66 -10.12 -20.17
N PHE A 19 6.61 -10.98 -19.79
CA PHE A 19 6.97 -11.17 -18.38
C PHE A 19 7.56 -9.89 -17.80
N ARG A 20 6.96 -9.39 -16.71
CA ARG A 20 7.45 -8.22 -15.97
C ARG A 20 8.35 -8.61 -14.81
N CYS A 21 8.02 -9.69 -14.12
CA CYS A 21 8.83 -10.21 -13.02
C CYS A 21 8.57 -11.70 -12.75
N LEU A 22 9.54 -12.33 -12.09
CA LEU A 22 9.49 -13.69 -11.57
C LEU A 22 10.17 -13.69 -10.20
N GLY A 23 9.59 -14.39 -9.22
CA GLY A 23 10.20 -14.56 -7.91
C GLY A 23 9.22 -15.09 -6.86
N SER A 24 9.67 -15.20 -5.61
CA SER A 24 8.76 -15.48 -4.51
C SER A 24 7.80 -14.31 -4.26
N THR A 25 6.68 -14.58 -3.62
CA THR A 25 5.68 -13.58 -3.22
C THR A 25 6.34 -12.42 -2.45
N GLN A 26 7.19 -12.75 -1.48
CA GLN A 26 7.93 -11.78 -0.67
C GLN A 26 8.96 -10.98 -1.49
N HIS A 27 9.64 -11.63 -2.45
CA HIS A 27 10.58 -10.94 -3.34
C HIS A 27 9.85 -9.89 -4.18
N ILE A 28 8.71 -10.26 -4.77
CA ILE A 28 7.89 -9.37 -5.58
C ILE A 28 7.35 -8.21 -4.73
N LYS A 29 6.79 -8.49 -3.55
CA LYS A 29 6.30 -7.47 -2.60
C LYS A 29 7.40 -6.49 -2.20
N SER A 30 8.62 -6.97 -2.01
CA SER A 30 9.76 -6.12 -1.61
C SER A 30 10.34 -5.31 -2.77
N LYS A 31 10.27 -5.82 -4.01
CA LYS A 31 10.86 -5.20 -5.19
C LYS A 31 9.92 -4.22 -5.90
N TYR A 32 8.63 -4.53 -5.94
CA TYR A 32 7.62 -3.78 -6.70
C TYR A 32 6.54 -3.17 -5.81
N GLY A 33 6.51 -3.51 -4.51
CA GLY A 33 5.66 -2.79 -3.56
C GLY A 33 6.18 -1.37 -3.35
N SER A 34 5.29 -0.40 -3.49
CA SER A 34 5.54 1.03 -3.28
C SER A 34 5.72 1.39 -1.81
N GLY A 35 5.27 0.54 -0.89
CA GLY A 35 5.13 0.98 0.49
C GLY A 35 4.62 -0.06 1.49
N TYR A 36 4.14 0.49 2.59
CA TYR A 36 3.34 -0.21 3.59
C TYR A 36 1.93 0.38 3.60
N SER A 37 0.92 -0.47 3.72
CA SER A 37 -0.47 -0.07 3.92
C SER A 37 -0.72 0.15 5.40
N LEU A 38 -1.14 1.37 5.77
CA LEU A 38 -1.60 1.74 7.10
C LEU A 38 -3.12 1.86 7.07
N ALA A 39 -3.83 1.04 7.83
CA ALA A 39 -5.26 1.19 8.07
C ALA A 39 -5.48 1.71 9.48
N ILE A 40 -6.30 2.75 9.63
CA ILE A 40 -6.69 3.33 10.92
C ILE A 40 -8.20 3.27 11.01
N ARG A 41 -8.72 2.73 12.12
CA ARG A 41 -10.14 2.75 12.43
C ARG A 41 -10.40 3.72 13.57
N LEU A 42 -11.40 4.57 13.42
CA LEU A 42 -11.79 5.60 14.38
C LEU A 42 -13.08 5.20 15.10
N TYR A 43 -13.36 5.82 16.26
CA TYR A 43 -14.63 5.61 16.96
C TYR A 43 -15.75 6.49 16.39
N THR A 44 -15.41 7.71 15.98
CA THR A 44 -16.40 8.71 15.54
C THR A 44 -15.92 9.49 14.31
N THR A 45 -16.87 10.00 13.53
CA THR A 45 -16.56 10.80 12.33
C THR A 45 -15.89 12.13 12.66
N ASN A 46 -16.04 12.62 13.89
CA ASN A 46 -15.41 13.84 14.38
C ASN A 46 -13.87 13.73 14.45
N GLN A 47 -13.34 12.50 14.52
CA GLN A 47 -11.89 12.25 14.55
C GLN A 47 -11.26 12.21 13.15
N ILE A 48 -12.04 12.15 12.07
CA ILE A 48 -11.51 11.91 10.71
C ILE A 48 -10.54 13.00 10.29
N GLU A 49 -10.95 14.26 10.41
CA GLU A 49 -10.14 15.38 9.94
C GLU A 49 -8.89 15.56 10.81
N SER A 50 -9.00 15.43 12.14
CA SER A 50 -7.83 15.47 13.02
C SER A 50 -6.87 14.30 12.77
N ALA A 51 -7.39 13.11 12.46
CA ALA A 51 -6.57 11.97 12.06
C ALA A 51 -5.83 12.22 10.75
N LYS A 52 -6.51 12.76 9.72
CA LYS A 52 -5.90 13.12 8.43
C LYS A 52 -4.77 14.14 8.60
N GLU A 53 -5.00 15.17 9.40
CA GLU A 53 -3.98 16.18 9.72
C GLU A 53 -2.75 15.57 10.42
N LEU A 54 -2.98 14.70 11.41
CA LEU A 54 -1.90 14.03 12.15
C LEU A 54 -1.12 13.05 11.25
N VAL A 55 -1.80 12.28 10.41
CA VAL A 55 -1.15 11.40 9.43
C VAL A 55 -0.27 12.23 8.49
N THR A 56 -0.81 13.30 7.90
CA THR A 56 -0.07 14.18 6.97
C THR A 56 1.14 14.81 7.65
N LYS A 57 1.03 15.17 8.94
CA LYS A 57 2.15 15.72 9.72
C LYS A 57 3.23 14.70 10.04
N MET A 58 2.85 13.48 10.45
CA MET A 58 3.81 12.44 10.85
C MET A 58 4.41 11.68 9.67
N PHE A 59 3.66 11.56 8.58
CA PHE A 59 4.01 10.88 7.34
C PHE A 59 3.67 11.78 6.14
N PRO A 60 4.51 12.79 5.84
CA PRO A 60 4.25 13.74 4.75
C PRO A 60 4.13 13.10 3.36
N ASN A 61 4.74 11.92 3.18
CA ASN A 61 4.70 11.15 1.94
C ASN A 61 3.60 10.07 1.95
N ALA A 62 2.70 10.07 2.93
CA ALA A 62 1.57 9.15 2.96
C ALA A 62 0.53 9.55 1.91
N ARG A 63 0.04 8.57 1.15
CA ARG A 63 -1.05 8.77 0.19
C ARG A 63 -2.32 8.16 0.76
N LEU A 64 -3.38 8.96 0.89
CA LEU A 64 -4.71 8.43 1.19
C LEU A 64 -5.19 7.59 0.01
N MET A 65 -5.38 6.29 0.24
CA MET A 65 -5.82 5.33 -0.78
C MET A 65 -7.33 5.17 -0.78
N ASP A 66 -7.93 5.14 0.40
CA ASP A 66 -9.35 4.92 0.59
C ASP A 66 -9.82 5.48 1.95
N GLU A 67 -11.05 5.96 2.00
CA GLU A 67 -11.70 6.50 3.19
C GLU A 67 -13.13 5.97 3.24
N HIS A 68 -13.46 5.23 4.30
CA HIS A 68 -14.76 4.58 4.42
C HIS A 68 -15.33 4.71 5.84
N ILE A 69 -16.19 5.72 6.03
CA ILE A 69 -16.94 6.07 7.25
C ILE A 69 -16.05 6.32 8.48
N LEU A 70 -15.36 5.30 8.97
CA LEU A 70 -14.43 5.37 10.11
C LEU A 70 -13.08 4.71 9.82
N HIS A 71 -12.86 4.24 8.59
CA HIS A 71 -11.62 3.60 8.17
C HIS A 71 -10.85 4.52 7.24
N LEU A 72 -9.58 4.77 7.56
CA LEU A 72 -8.65 5.51 6.72
C LEU A 72 -7.53 4.58 6.31
N ASN A 73 -7.37 4.39 4.99
CA ASN A 73 -6.33 3.56 4.42
C ASN A 73 -5.29 4.44 3.73
N TYR A 74 -4.06 4.38 4.21
CA TYR A 74 -2.92 5.10 3.67
C TYR A 74 -1.89 4.15 3.10
N GLU A 75 -1.21 4.60 2.06
CA GLU A 75 0.02 4.01 1.59
C GLU A 75 1.20 4.86 2.07
N LEU A 76 2.08 4.26 2.86
CA LEU A 76 3.30 4.85 3.38
C LEU A 76 4.47 4.45 2.49
N MET A 77 5.10 5.42 1.82
CA MET A 77 6.26 5.15 0.97
C MET A 77 7.45 4.62 1.78
N ILE A 78 8.18 3.64 1.21
CA ILE A 78 9.41 3.12 1.82
C ILE A 78 10.53 4.16 1.69
N GLU A 79 11.05 4.63 2.83
CA GLU A 79 12.24 5.48 2.88
C GLU A 79 13.52 4.62 2.90
N LYS A 80 14.61 5.12 2.29
CA LYS A 80 15.90 4.40 2.28
C LYS A 80 16.41 4.20 3.71
N GLY A 81 16.62 2.94 4.09
CA GLY A 81 17.09 2.57 5.44
C GLY A 81 16.00 2.58 6.51
N GLN A 82 14.74 2.75 6.14
CA GLN A 82 13.62 2.68 7.07
C GLN A 82 13.55 1.30 7.73
N LYS A 83 13.66 1.28 9.06
CA LYS A 83 13.49 0.05 9.83
C LYS A 83 12.03 -0.14 10.16
N TRP A 84 11.55 -1.37 10.01
CA TRP A 84 10.19 -1.75 10.33
C TRP A 84 9.82 -1.42 11.78
N SER A 85 10.76 -1.58 12.72
CA SER A 85 10.57 -1.22 14.13
C SER A 85 10.28 0.26 14.34
N ILE A 86 11.02 1.15 13.65
CA ILE A 86 10.85 2.61 13.76
C ILE A 86 9.50 3.02 13.14
N LEU A 87 9.14 2.40 12.01
CA LEU A 87 7.85 2.63 11.37
C LEU A 87 6.70 2.20 12.28
N PHE A 88 6.78 1.00 12.85
CA PHE A 88 5.78 0.47 13.78
C PHE A 88 5.64 1.37 15.02
N GLU A 89 6.75 1.81 15.60
CA GLU A 89 6.72 2.75 16.74
C GLU A 89 6.07 4.10 16.38
N LYS A 90 6.41 4.66 15.21
CA LYS A 90 5.79 5.91 14.73
C LYS A 90 4.28 5.74 14.51
N VAL A 91 3.85 4.63 13.92
CA VAL A 91 2.42 4.34 13.71
C VAL A 91 1.70 4.11 15.03
N GLY A 92 2.31 3.41 16.00
CA GLY A 92 1.74 3.25 17.33
C GLY A 92 1.50 4.59 18.02
N LYS A 93 2.47 5.50 17.97
CA LYS A 93 2.31 6.88 18.49
C LYS A 93 1.22 7.65 17.76
N LEU A 94 1.11 7.50 16.45
CA LEU A 94 0.02 8.13 15.68
C LEU A 94 -1.35 7.62 16.16
N ALA A 95 -1.50 6.30 16.33
CA ALA A 95 -2.75 5.70 16.78
C ALA A 95 -3.14 6.16 18.19
N GLU A 96 -2.17 6.30 19.09
CA GLU A 96 -2.38 6.88 20.43
C GLU A 96 -2.82 8.35 20.38
N LEU A 97 -2.15 9.18 19.56
CA LEU A 97 -2.47 10.61 19.43
C LEU A 97 -3.86 10.86 18.82
N VAL A 98 -4.30 9.97 17.93
CA VAL A 98 -5.61 10.05 17.27
C VAL A 98 -6.73 9.44 18.12
N ASP A 99 -6.38 8.67 19.17
CA ASP A 99 -7.30 7.81 19.91
C ASP A 99 -8.05 6.85 18.96
N ALA A 100 -7.26 6.09 18.19
CA ALA A 100 -7.77 5.14 17.21
C ALA A 100 -8.39 3.91 17.88
N ALA A 101 -9.52 3.46 17.36
CA ALA A 101 -10.20 2.25 17.79
C ALA A 101 -9.46 0.96 17.39
N ASP A 102 -8.73 1.02 16.28
CA ASP A 102 -7.81 -0.02 15.84
C ASP A 102 -6.85 0.56 14.80
N TYR A 103 -5.70 -0.08 14.59
CA TYR A 103 -4.82 0.24 13.49
C TYR A 103 -4.08 -1.02 13.03
N SER A 104 -3.72 -1.05 11.76
CA SER A 104 -2.86 -2.10 11.22
C SER A 104 -1.85 -1.51 10.24
N ILE A 105 -0.67 -2.12 10.22
CA ILE A 105 0.34 -1.84 9.21
C ILE A 105 0.73 -3.15 8.53
N SER A 106 0.69 -3.16 7.20
CA SER A 106 0.99 -4.34 6.39
C SER A 106 1.82 -3.94 5.18
N GLN A 107 2.52 -4.90 4.56
CA GLN A 107 3.18 -4.66 3.28
C GLN A 107 2.16 -4.62 2.15
N THR A 108 2.45 -3.88 1.07
CA THR A 108 1.65 -3.90 -0.16
C THR A 108 1.32 -5.35 -0.59
N THR A 109 0.07 -5.60 -0.92
CA THR A 109 -0.39 -6.93 -1.33
C THR A 109 0.02 -7.24 -2.76
N LEU A 110 0.03 -8.53 -3.13
CA LEU A 110 0.24 -8.90 -4.52
C LEU A 110 -0.86 -8.34 -5.43
N ASP A 111 -2.12 -8.32 -4.96
CA ASP A 111 -3.24 -7.73 -5.70
C ASP A 111 -2.99 -6.25 -6.04
N GLN A 112 -2.49 -5.48 -5.08
CA GLN A 112 -2.14 -4.07 -5.30
C GLN A 112 -0.99 -3.91 -6.33
N ILE A 113 0.04 -4.75 -6.23
CA ILE A 113 1.17 -4.75 -7.19
C ILE A 113 0.70 -5.11 -8.59
N PHE A 114 -0.18 -6.11 -8.71
CA PHE A 114 -0.77 -6.50 -9.99
C PHE A 114 -1.62 -5.38 -10.59
N LEU A 115 -2.43 -4.70 -9.77
CA LEU A 115 -3.20 -3.54 -10.21
C LEU A 115 -2.30 -2.40 -10.69
N ASP A 116 -1.17 -2.16 -10.03
CA ASP A 116 -0.18 -1.17 -10.46
C ASP A 116 0.42 -1.53 -11.83
N PHE A 117 0.87 -2.77 -12.02
CA PHE A 117 1.35 -3.24 -13.33
C PHE A 117 0.29 -3.10 -14.43
N SER A 118 -0.96 -3.41 -14.12
CA SER A 118 -2.08 -3.33 -15.06
C SER A 118 -2.40 -1.89 -15.45
N ARG A 119 -2.29 -0.94 -14.52
CA ARG A 119 -2.48 0.50 -14.80
C ARG A 119 -1.39 1.04 -15.71
N ASN A 120 -0.14 0.65 -15.47
CA ASN A 120 1.03 1.07 -16.23
C ASN A 120 1.12 0.42 -17.63
N ALA A 121 0.30 -0.59 -17.91
CA ALA A 121 0.27 -1.28 -19.19
C ALA A 121 -0.70 -0.67 -20.21
N ARG A 122 -1.49 0.35 -19.84
CA ARG A 122 -2.37 1.03 -20.79
C ARG A 122 -1.53 1.64 -21.93
N PRO A 123 -1.82 1.29 -23.19
CA PRO A 123 -1.04 1.77 -24.32
C PRO A 123 -1.47 3.21 -24.68
N ASP A 124 -0.69 4.22 -24.28
CA ASP A 124 -0.80 5.58 -24.83
C ASP A 124 -0.28 5.69 -26.28
N ASN A 125 -0.24 4.59 -27.03
CA ASN A 125 0.18 4.58 -28.43
C ASN A 125 -0.76 3.71 -29.27
N ILE A 126 -2.02 4.13 -29.39
CA ILE A 126 -2.73 3.95 -30.66
C ILE A 126 -2.11 4.97 -31.63
N ARG A 127 -0.90 4.68 -32.11
CA ARG A 127 -0.36 5.40 -33.27
C ARG A 127 -1.16 4.94 -34.47
N SER A 128 -2.02 5.85 -34.92
CA SER A 128 -2.73 5.80 -36.19
C SER A 128 -1.76 5.50 -37.34
N HIS A 129 -1.77 4.27 -37.81
CA HIS A 129 -1.33 3.92 -39.15
C HIS A 129 -2.56 3.40 -39.90
N PHE A 130 -3.32 4.34 -40.46
CA PHE A 130 -3.96 4.16 -41.76
C PHE A 130 -3.11 4.90 -42.79
#